data_AF-A0A2T6F8S3-F1
#
_entry.id   AF-A0A2T6F8S3-F1
#
_cell.length_a   1.000
_cell.length_b   1.000
_cell.length_c   1.000
_cell.angle_alpha   90.00
_cell.angle_beta   90.00
_cell.angle_gamma   90.00
#
_symmetry.space_group_name_H-M   'P 1'
#
loop_
_entity.id
_entity.type
_entity.pdbx_description
1 polymer ?
#
loop_
_entity_poly.entity_id
_entity_poly.type
_entity_poly.pdbx_seq_one_letter_code
_entity_poly.pdbx_strand_id
1 'polypeptide(L)' 'MEALFLLVPLSIGIVFIAIWLFFRMSDSGQFDDMIGPALRILHDDDRPEINQKSENVRPDGDG' A
#
# COMPACT_ATOMS: atom_id res chain seq x y z
N MET A 1 -32.70 -12.74 31.54
CA MET A 1 -32.32 -14.12 31.19
C MET A 1 -32.49 -14.41 29.72
N GLU A 2 -33.58 -13.99 29.06
CA GLU A 2 -33.81 -14.20 27.61
C GLU A 2 -32.76 -13.56 26.70
N ALA A 3 -32.29 -12.35 27.01
CA ALA A 3 -31.33 -11.63 26.16
C ALA A 3 -30.03 -12.42 25.94
N LEU A 4 -29.61 -13.24 26.90
CA LEU A 4 -28.39 -14.07 26.78
C LEU A 4 -28.51 -15.08 25.63
N PHE A 5 -29.70 -15.61 25.37
CA PHE A 5 -29.93 -16.55 24.26
C PHE A 5 -29.75 -15.90 22.88
N LEU A 6 -29.91 -14.57 22.79
CA LEU A 6 -29.66 -13.81 21.57
C LEU A 6 -28.23 -13.26 21.52
N LEU A 7 -27.72 -12.79 22.67
CA LEU A 7 -26.38 -12.20 22.76
C LEU A 7 -25.25 -13.21 22.55
N VAL A 8 -25.40 -14.45 23.05
CA VAL A 8 -24.37 -15.50 22.90
C VAL A 8 -24.14 -15.88 21.43
N PRO A 9 -25.15 -16.23 20.63
CA PRO A 9 -24.92 -16.54 19.22
C PRO A 9 -24.48 -15.29 18.42
N LEU A 10 -24.99 -14.10 18.78
CA LEU A 10 -24.57 -12.86 18.15
C LEU A 10 -23.07 -12.57 18.38
N SER A 11 -22.58 -12.76 19.61
CA SER A 11 -21.16 -12.53 19.94
C SER A 11 -20.27 -13.54 19.24
N ILE A 12 -20.67 -14.82 19.18
CA ILE A 12 -19.97 -15.85 18.42
C ILE A 12 -19.89 -15.46 16.94
N GLY A 13 -20.99 -15.00 16.34
CA GLY A 13 -21.02 -14.52 14.96
C GLY A 13 -20.06 -13.36 14.72
N ILE A 14 -20.02 -12.38 15.61
CA ILE A 14 -19.09 -11.24 15.53
C ILE A 14 -17.63 -11.72 15.59
N VAL A 15 -17.31 -12.66 16.49
CA VAL A 15 -15.96 -13.22 16.61
C VAL A 15 -15.55 -13.95 15.33
N PHE A 16 -16.43 -14.75 14.73
CA PHE A 16 -16.16 -15.40 13.45
C PHE A 16 -15.90 -14.40 12.32
N ILE A 17 -16.70 -13.32 12.24
CA ILE A 17 -16.51 -12.26 11.25
C ILE A 17 -15.15 -11.57 11.47
N ALA A 18 -14.81 -11.24 12.72
CA ALA A 18 -13.54 -10.61 13.04
C ALA A 18 -12.34 -11.48 12.65
N ILE A 19 -12.39 -12.79 12.95
CA ILE A 19 -11.36 -13.74 12.57
C ILE A 19 -11.25 -13.86 11.04
N TRP A 20 -12.37 -13.97 10.34
CA TRP A 20 -12.38 -14.02 8.88
C TRP A 20 -11.78 -12.77 8.23
N LEU A 21 -12.15 -11.58 8.73
CA LEU A 21 -11.58 -10.32 8.27
C LEU A 21 -10.08 -10.23 8.56
N PHE A 22 -9.64 -10.70 9.74
CA PHE A 22 -8.23 -10.73 10.12
C PHE A 22 -7.41 -11.56 9.13
N PHE A 23 -7.84 -12.78 8.84
CA PHE A 23 -7.14 -13.63 7.87
C PHE A 23 -7.18 -13.05 6.44
N ARG A 24 -8.34 -12.52 6.02
CA ARG A 24 -8.46 -11.83 4.72
C ARG A 24 -7.50 -10.64 4.60
N MET A 25 -7.29 -9.88 5.68
CA MET A 25 -6.35 -8.76 5.69
C MET A 25 -4.90 -9.23 5.73
N SER A 26 -4.63 -10.31 6.48
CA SER A 26 -3.32 -10.96 6.56
C SER A 26 -2.83 -11.41 5.19
N ASP A 27 -3.70 -12.04 4.40
CA ASP A 27 -3.38 -12.50 3.04
C ASP A 27 -3.20 -11.33 2.04
N SER A 28 -3.73 -10.14 2.36
CA SER A 28 -3.62 -8.95 1.52
C SER A 28 -2.22 -8.31 1.56
N GLY A 29 -1.27 -8.85 2.33
CA GLY A 29 0.11 -8.32 2.41
C GLY A 29 0.22 -6.91 3.00
N GLN A 30 -0.84 -6.36 3.62
CA GLN A 30 -0.83 -5.00 4.19
C GLN A 30 0.22 -4.84 5.31
N PHE A 31 0.57 -5.93 5.98
CA PHE A 31 1.58 -5.93 7.05
C PHE A 31 3.02 -6.03 6.53
N ASP A 32 3.22 -6.31 5.24
CA ASP A 32 4.55 -6.49 4.64
C ASP A 32 5.23 -5.14 4.31
N ASP A 33 4.46 -4.07 4.07
CA ASP A 33 4.98 -2.74 3.74
C ASP A 33 4.99 -1.75 4.93
N MET A 34 5.48 -2.20 6.09
CA MET A 34 5.68 -1.30 7.25
C MET A 34 6.94 -0.43 7.18
N ILE A 35 7.87 -0.71 6.25
CA ILE A 35 9.16 -0.01 6.12
C ILE A 35 9.23 0.85 4.85
N GLY A 36 8.54 0.48 3.76
CA GLY A 36 8.64 1.18 2.49
C GLY A 36 8.17 2.64 2.49
N PRO A 37 7.12 3.06 3.24
CA PRO A 37 6.66 4.45 3.18
C PRO A 37 7.67 5.44 3.77
N ALA A 38 8.30 5.11 4.90
CA ALA A 38 9.25 5.98 5.58
C ALA A 38 10.60 6.07 4.85
N LEU A 39 11.05 4.97 4.23
CA LEU A 39 12.30 4.96 3.46
C LEU A 39 12.17 5.68 2.11
N ARG A 40 11.01 5.61 1.45
CA ARG A 40 10.72 6.37 0.22
C ARG A 40 10.77 7.89 0.46
N ILE A 41 10.28 8.36 1.60
CA ILE A 41 10.28 9.80 1.94
C ILE A 41 11.69 10.34 2.20
N LEU A 42 12.60 9.53 2.72
CA LEU A 42 14.00 9.93 2.94
C LEU A 42 14.83 9.88 1.66
N HIS A 43 14.47 9.02 0.70
CA HIS A 43 15.22 8.82 -0.55
C HIS A 43 14.63 9.56 -1.76
N ASP A 44 13.51 10.30 -1.62
CA ASP A 44 12.88 11.07 -2.72
C ASP A 44 13.53 12.44 -2.97
N ASP A 45 14.28 13.01 -2.02
CA ASP A 45 14.93 14.33 -2.15
C ASP A 45 16.24 14.29 -2.97
N ASP A 46 16.79 13.11 -3.29
CA ASP A 46 18.13 12.95 -3.90
C ASP A 46 18.11 12.47 -5.36
N ARG A 47 16.97 12.52 -6.06
CA ARG A 47 16.92 12.18 -7.50
C ARG A 47 17.12 13.45 -8.33
N PRO A 48 18.30 13.70 -8.92
CA PRO A 48 18.40 14.75 -9.93
C PRO A 48 17.50 14.37 -11.10
N GLU A 49 16.61 15.27 -11.51
CA GLU A 49 15.88 15.18 -12.78
C GLU A 49 16.88 15.30 -13.95
N ILE A 50 17.71 14.28 -14.18
CA ILE A 50 18.50 14.16 -15.39
C ILE A 50 17.65 13.52 -16.48
N ASN A 51 16.60 14.21 -16.93
CA ASN A 51 16.05 13.92 -18.25
C ASN A 51 16.89 14.65 -19.29
N GLN A 52 18.03 14.03 -19.60
CA GLN A 52 18.80 14.25 -20.80
C GLN A 52 17.91 14.01 -22.02
N LYS A 53 17.48 15.07 -22.71
CA LYS A 53 17.56 15.13 -24.18
C LYS A 53 17.45 16.55 -24.74
N SER A 54 18.32 17.42 -24.24
CA SER A 54 18.77 18.60 -24.98
C SER A 54 19.79 18.15 -26.03
N GLU A 55 19.35 17.48 -27.09
CA GLU A 55 20.21 17.23 -28.26
C GLU A 55 19.37 17.17 -29.55
N ASN A 56 18.86 18.33 -29.93
CA ASN A 56 18.53 18.64 -31.32
C ASN A 56 19.33 19.86 -31.77
N VAL A 57 20.65 19.81 -31.56
CA VAL A 57 21.60 20.67 -32.27
C VAL A 57 22.30 19.76 -33.27
N ARG A 58 21.67 19.59 -34.44
CA ARG A 58 22.38 19.03 -35.60
C ARG A 58 23.26 20.13 -36.18
N PRO A 59 24.53 19.85 -36.48
CA PRO A 59 25.43 20.82 -37.10
C PRO A 59 25.09 20.96 -38.58
N ASP A 60 25.21 22.19 -39.04
CA ASP A 60 25.38 22.68 -40.40
C ASP A 60 25.86 21.60 -41.40
N GLY A 61 25.11 21.41 -42.49
CA GLY A 61 25.47 20.51 -43.57
C GLY A 61 24.54 20.59 -44.79
N ASP A 62 24.98 21.39 -45.76
CA ASP A 62 24.64 21.44 -47.20
C ASP A 62 23.24 21.85 -47.71
N GLY A 63 23.28 22.67 -48.78
CA GLY A 63 22.17 23.36 -49.44
C GLY A 63 22.62 24.68 -50.06
#